data_AF-A0A537XMV4-F1
#
_entry.id   AF-A0A537XMV4-F1
#
_cell.length_a   1.000
_cell.length_b   1.000
_cell.length_c   1.000
_cell.angle_alpha   90.00
_cell.angle_beta   90.00
_cell.angle_gamma   90.00
#
_symmetry.space_group_name_H-M   'P 1'
#
loop_
_entity.id
_entity.type
_entity.pdbx_description
1 polymer ?
#
loop_
_entity_poly.entity_id
_entity_poly.type
_entity_poly.pdbx_seq_one_letter_code
_entity_poly.pdbx_strand_id
1 'polypeptide(L)' 'MKHRDIEYTLVQGVGRHIWKWSVVLDGSPSATGQTMTKAEAVSEAERAIDRALALKKIRLVSPKAEGSGKGTS' A
#
# COMPACT_ATOMS: atom_id res chain seq x y z
N MET A 1 0.03 1.98 -13.98
CA MET A 1 1.44 1.52 -13.92
C MET A 1 1.52 0.37 -12.93
N LYS A 2 2.53 -0.50 -13.02
CA LYS A 2 2.65 -1.69 -12.17
C LYS A 2 4.06 -1.77 -11.59
N HIS A 3 4.17 -1.92 -10.27
CA HIS A 3 5.44 -2.11 -9.58
C HIS A 3 5.30 -3.28 -8.59
N ARG A 4 6.16 -4.32 -8.70
CA ARG A 4 6.14 -5.52 -7.84
C ARG A 4 4.75 -6.13 -7.66
N ASP A 5 4.04 -6.33 -8.76
CA ASP A 5 2.66 -6.87 -8.77
C ASP A 5 1.56 -6.00 -8.19
N ILE A 6 1.86 -4.73 -7.91
CA ILE A 6 0.90 -3.78 -7.37
C ILE A 6 0.62 -2.70 -8.42
N GLU A 7 -0.67 -2.47 -8.66
CA GLU A 7 -1.13 -1.43 -9.57
C GLU A 7 -1.19 -0.09 -8.86
N TYR A 8 -0.58 0.92 -9.49
CA TYR A 8 -0.67 2.30 -9.03
C TYR A 8 -0.98 3.24 -10.18
N THR A 9 -1.72 4.29 -9.85
CA THR A 9 -2.18 5.34 -10.74
C THR A 9 -1.58 6.66 -10.31
N LEU A 10 -1.08 7.40 -11.30
CA LEU A 10 -0.66 8.79 -11.16
C LEU A 10 -1.57 9.62 -12.04
N VAL A 11 -2.26 10.58 -11.45
CA VAL A 11 -3.17 11.50 -12.11
C VAL A 11 -2.64 12.91 -11.90
N GLN A 12 -2.28 13.59 -12.98
CA GLN A 12 -2.00 15.01 -12.91
C GLN A 12 -3.30 15.76 -12.65
N GLY A 13 -3.40 16.44 -11.51
CA GLY A 13 -4.52 17.30 -11.19
C GLY A 13 -4.57 18.50 -12.15
N VAL A 14 -5.78 19.01 -12.39
CA VAL A 14 -6.04 20.12 -13.33
C VAL A 14 -5.55 21.49 -12.80
N GLY A 15 -4.94 21.53 -11.61
CA GLY A 15 -4.31 22.72 -11.03
C GLY A 15 -2.80 22.77 -11.27
N ARG A 16 -2.24 23.97 -11.42
CA ARG A 16 -0.79 24.22 -11.53
C ARG A 16 -0.04 23.44 -10.44
N HIS A 17 0.69 22.40 -10.84
CA HIS A 17 1.58 21.60 -10.01
C HIS A 17 0.88 20.78 -8.92
N ILE A 18 -0.18 20.03 -9.24
CA ILE A 18 -0.69 18.99 -8.33
C ILE A 18 -0.68 17.64 -9.05
N TRP A 19 -0.06 16.64 -8.43
CA TRP A 19 -0.01 15.26 -8.86
C TRP A 19 -0.67 14.38 -7.80
N LYS A 20 -1.78 13.76 -8.16
CA LYS A 20 -2.48 12.81 -7.30
C LYS A 20 -1.97 11.42 -7.61
N TRP A 21 -1.76 10.62 -6.59
CA TRP A 21 -1.37 9.23 -6.75
C TRP A 21 -2.27 8.33 -5.92
N SER A 22 -2.49 7.12 -6.40
CA SER A 22 -3.27 6.11 -5.70
C SER A 22 -2.69 4.74 -5.99
N VAL A 23 -2.57 3.93 -4.94
CA VAL A 23 -2.06 2.57 -4.98
C VAL A 23 -3.19 1.67 -4.50
N VAL A 24 -3.59 0.74 -5.35
CA VAL A 24 -4.60 -0.26 -5.00
C VAL A 24 -3.86 -1.55 -4.68
N LEU A 25 -4.07 -2.05 -3.47
CA LEU A 25 -3.38 -3.23 -2.94
C LEU A 25 -4.42 -4.28 -2.59
N ASP A 26 -4.38 -5.43 -3.25
CA ASP A 26 -5.21 -6.57 -2.88
C ASP A 26 -4.83 -7.07 -1.48
N GLY A 27 -5.76 -6.94 -0.53
CA GLY A 27 -5.61 -7.36 0.87
C GLY A 27 -4.89 -6.35 1.79
N SER A 28 -4.73 -5.09 1.40
CA SER A 28 -4.17 -4.03 2.27
C SER A 28 -4.91 -2.71 2.05
N PRO A 29 -4.92 -1.78 3.02
CA PRO A 29 -5.56 -0.49 2.81
C PRO A 29 -4.92 0.22 1.61
N SER A 30 -5.76 0.64 0.66
CA SER A 30 -5.35 1.43 -0.50
C SER A 30 -4.72 2.75 -0.03
N ALA A 31 -3.54 3.09 -0.55
CA ALA A 31 -2.84 4.31 -0.20
C ALA A 31 -3.07 5.36 -1.28
N THR A 32 -3.40 6.59 -0.88
CA THR A 32 -3.61 7.69 -1.83
C THR A 32 -2.97 8.97 -1.29
N GLY A 33 -2.51 9.84 -2.18
CA GLY A 33 -1.85 11.08 -1.80
C GLY A 33 -1.83 12.11 -2.93
N GLN A 34 -1.39 13.32 -2.59
CA GLN A 34 -1.24 14.43 -3.53
C GLN A 34 0.12 15.07 -3.30
N THR A 35 0.84 15.41 -4.37
CA THR A 35 2.15 16.03 -4.32
C THR A 35 2.21 17.19 -5.31
N MET A 36 3.28 17.99 -5.26
CA MET A 36 3.45 19.06 -6.23
C MET A 36 4.12 18.63 -7.55
N THR A 37 4.80 17.47 -7.55
CA THR A 37 5.60 17.05 -8.70
C THR A 37 5.42 15.57 -9.02
N LYS A 38 5.58 15.22 -10.31
CA LYS A 38 5.52 13.82 -10.75
C LYS A 38 6.53 12.95 -10.01
N ALA A 39 7.75 13.45 -9.79
CA ALA A 39 8.81 12.70 -9.12
C ALA A 39 8.43 12.38 -7.66
N GLU A 40 7.92 13.35 -6.92
CA GLU A 40 7.41 13.13 -5.55
C GLU A 40 6.25 12.12 -5.54
N ALA A 41 5.35 12.21 -6.52
CA ALA A 41 4.21 11.29 -6.62
C ALA A 41 4.66 9.84 -6.88
N VAL A 42 5.72 9.65 -7.67
CA VAL A 42 6.35 8.34 -7.87
C VAL A 42 6.98 7.84 -6.57
N SER A 43 7.83 8.64 -5.93
CA SER A 43 8.53 8.25 -4.70
C SER A 43 7.57 7.87 -3.57
N GLU A 44 6.49 8.62 -3.37
CA GLU A 44 5.49 8.30 -2.35
C GLU A 44 4.64 7.07 -2.72
N ALA A 45 4.28 6.90 -4.00
CA ALA A 45 3.60 5.68 -4.44
C ALA A 45 4.47 4.43 -4.23
N GLU A 46 5.76 4.50 -4.58
CA GLU A 46 6.72 3.40 -4.34
C GLU A 46 6.93 3.14 -2.85
N ARG A 47 7.03 4.19 -2.04
CA ARG A 47 7.17 4.05 -0.57
C ARG A 47 5.91 3.44 0.06
N ALA A 48 4.72 3.80 -0.43
CA ALA A 48 3.47 3.20 0.01
C ALA A 48 3.40 1.70 -0.35
N ILE A 49 3.87 1.33 -1.54
CA ILE A 49 4.02 -0.06 -1.96
C ILE A 49 4.97 -0.82 -1.03
N ASP A 50 6.17 -0.26 -0.76
CA ASP A 50 7.16 -0.91 0.10
C ASP A 50 6.62 -1.11 1.53
N ARG A 51 5.96 -0.09 2.10
CA ARG A 51 5.28 -0.21 3.40
C ARG A 51 4.18 -1.27 3.38
N ALA A 52 3.37 -1.33 2.34
CA ALA A 52 2.33 -2.34 2.23
C ALA A 52 2.90 -3.75 2.14
N LEU A 53 4.00 -3.94 1.41
CA LEU A 53 4.75 -5.20 1.35
C LEU A 53 5.36 -5.56 2.71
N ALA A 54 5.91 -4.59 3.43
CA ALA A 54 6.42 -4.77 4.78
C ALA A 54 5.30 -5.14 5.77
N LEU A 55 4.14 -4.47 5.70
CA LEU A 55 2.97 -4.79 6.53
C LEU A 55 2.40 -6.18 6.22
N LYS A 56 2.40 -6.62 4.95
CA LYS A 56 2.03 -7.99 4.60
C LYS A 56 2.97 -9.01 5.24
N LYS A 57 4.28 -8.75 5.25
CA LYS A 57 5.25 -9.59 5.98
C LYS A 57 4.97 -9.60 7.48
N ILE A 58 4.71 -8.43 8.09
CA ILE A 58 4.41 -8.30 9.52
C ILE A 58 3.09 -9.00 9.91
N ARG A 59 2.05 -8.91 9.08
CA ARG A 59 0.78 -9.63 9.30
C ARG A 59 0.94 -11.14 9.15
N LEU A 60 1.80 -11.60 8.24
CA LEU A 60 2.10 -13.03 8.13
C LEU A 60 2.82 -13.54 9.41
N VAL A 61 3.67 -12.72 10.02
CA VAL A 61 4.35 -13.06 11.29
C VAL A 61 3.58 -12.65 12.54
N SER A 62 2.38 -12.06 12.42
CA SER A 62 1.48 -11.90 13.55
C SER A 62 0.66 -13.19 13.65
N PRO A 63 0.92 -14.08 14.63
CA PRO A 63 0.06 -15.23 14.84
C PRO A 63 -1.33 -14.71 15.17
N LYS A 64 -2.24 -14.81 14.20
CA LYS A 64 -3.66 -14.81 14.47
C LYS A 64 -3.88 -15.88 15.52
N ALA A 65 -4.26 -15.45 16.72
CA ALA A 65 -4.77 -16.23 17.82
C ALA A 65 -5.02 -17.71 17.48
N GLU A 66 -4.11 -18.58 17.93
CA GLU A 66 -4.44 -19.99 18.12
C GLU A 66 -5.34 -20.09 19.36
N GLY A 67 -6.59 -19.67 19.19
CA GLY A 67 -7.68 -20.11 20.02
C GLY A 67 -8.33 -21.29 19.32
N SER A 68 -7.77 -22.49 19.45
CA SER A 68 -8.55 -23.73 19.35
C SER A 68 -7.75 -24.93 19.84
N GLY A 69 -8.29 -25.64 20.81
CA GLY A 69 -8.00 -27.06 21.00
C GLY A 69 -7.16 -27.42 22.21
N LYS A 70 -7.70 -27.24 23.42
CA LYS A 70 -7.43 -28.22 24.48
C LYS A 70 -8.70 -28.50 25.28
N GLY A 71 -9.59 -29.27 24.66
CA GLY A 71 -10.31 -30.27 25.43
C GLY A 71 -9.33 -31.42 25.70
N THR A 72 -9.16 -31.79 26.96
CA THR A 72 -8.94 -33.18 27.41
C THR A 72 -9.01 -33.20 28.93
N SER A 73 -10.00 -33.95 29.42
CA SER A 73 -10.15 -34.66 30.71
C SER A 73 -10.09 -33.89 32.02
#